data_AF-A0A945NRU9-F1
#
_entry.id   AF-A0A945NRU9-F1
#
_cell.length_a   1.000
_cell.length_b   1.000
_cell.length_c   1.000
_cell.angle_alpha   90.00
_cell.angle_beta   90.00
_cell.angle_gamma   90.00
#
_symmetry.space_group_name_H-M   'P 1'
#
loop_
_entity.id
_entity.type
_entity.pdbx_description
1 polymer ?
#
loop_
_entity_poly.entity_id
_entity_poly.type
_entity_poly.pdbx_seq_one_letter_code
_entity_poly.pdbx_strand_id
1 'polypeptide(L)'
;MVDTDAKPKGESGGSREEKKNIFSRLALFIRQVVVELRKVIWPTRKELINYTIVVVFFVLLMSGIIAVYDFVFTRGVLFIFG
;
A
#
# COMPACT_ATOMS: atom_id res chain seq x y z
N MET A 1 -44.56 29.62 -45.61
CA MET A 1 -44.42 30.41 -44.37
C MET A 1 -44.85 29.47 -43.25
N VAL A 2 -44.00 28.82 -42.48
CA VAL A 2 -42.80 29.31 -41.80
C VAL A 2 -41.82 28.15 -41.63
N ASP A 3 -40.57 28.52 -41.81
CA ASP A 3 -39.34 27.75 -41.76
C ASP A 3 -39.04 27.12 -40.39
N THR A 4 -38.18 26.09 -40.45
CA THR A 4 -37.03 25.86 -39.56
C THR A 4 -37.26 25.75 -38.06
N ASP A 5 -36.95 24.55 -37.52
CA ASP A 5 -35.93 24.46 -36.47
C ASP A 5 -35.24 23.09 -36.51
N ALA A 6 -34.39 22.93 -37.54
CA ALA A 6 -33.36 21.90 -37.55
C ALA A 6 -32.29 22.30 -36.53
N LYS A 7 -32.35 21.73 -35.34
CA LYS A 7 -31.33 21.88 -34.31
C LYS A 7 -29.97 21.38 -34.83
N PRO A 8 -28.91 22.21 -34.87
CA PRO A 8 -27.61 21.79 -35.36
C PRO A 8 -26.95 20.91 -34.30
N LYS A 9 -26.64 19.68 -34.69
CA LYS A 9 -25.81 18.76 -33.92
C LYS A 9 -24.36 19.17 -34.14
N GLY A 10 -23.84 20.00 -33.25
CA GLY A 10 -22.45 20.45 -33.29
C GLY A 10 -21.48 19.27 -33.23
N GLU A 11 -20.90 18.95 -34.37
CA GLU A 11 -19.61 18.28 -34.46
C GLU A 11 -18.55 19.21 -33.90
N SER A 12 -17.84 18.76 -32.87
CA SER A 12 -16.57 19.38 -32.47
C SER A 12 -15.61 18.30 -31.96
N GLY A 13 -14.42 18.27 -32.55
CA GLY A 13 -13.23 17.76 -31.87
C GLY A 13 -12.43 16.65 -32.54
N GLY A 14 -12.32 16.65 -33.87
CA GLY A 14 -11.27 15.93 -34.60
C GLY A 14 -9.90 16.59 -34.38
N SER A 15 -9.29 16.38 -33.22
CA SER A 15 -7.86 16.71 -32.95
C SER A 15 -7.32 16.11 -31.64
N ARG A 16 -8.00 15.11 -31.07
CA ARG A 16 -7.57 14.42 -29.84
C ARG A 16 -7.00 13.02 -30.06
N GLU A 17 -6.90 12.49 -31.28
CA GLU A 17 -6.59 11.06 -31.49
C GLU A 17 -5.14 10.68 -31.20
N GLU A 18 -4.15 11.51 -31.53
CA GLU A 18 -2.74 11.10 -31.43
C GLU A 18 -2.22 11.12 -29.97
N LYS A 19 -2.52 12.18 -29.20
CA LYS A 19 -2.18 12.22 -27.77
C LYS A 19 -3.05 11.29 -26.94
N LYS A 20 -4.28 10.99 -27.38
CA LYS A 20 -5.10 9.96 -26.72
C LYS A 20 -4.41 8.61 -26.73
N ASN A 21 -3.60 8.24 -27.72
CA ASN A 21 -3.00 6.91 -27.76
C ASN A 21 -2.07 6.63 -26.56
N ILE A 22 -1.20 7.56 -26.15
CA ILE A 22 -0.30 7.35 -25.00
C ILE A 22 -1.06 7.46 -23.67
N PHE A 23 -1.92 8.46 -23.50
CA PHE A 23 -2.74 8.60 -22.30
C PHE A 23 -3.76 7.48 -22.14
N SER A 24 -4.29 6.95 -23.24
CA SER A 24 -5.19 5.80 -23.26
C SER A 24 -4.45 4.52 -22.91
N ARG A 25 -3.24 4.30 -23.44
CA ARG A 25 -2.38 3.17 -23.03
C ARG A 25 -2.05 3.22 -21.55
N LEU A 26 -1.70 4.39 -21.02
CA LEU A 26 -1.43 4.57 -19.58
C LEU A 26 -2.70 4.34 -18.74
N ALA A 27 -3.85 4.85 -19.15
CA ALA A 27 -5.11 4.62 -18.46
C ALA A 27 -5.52 3.14 -18.47
N LEU A 28 -5.28 2.43 -19.57
CA LEU A 28 -5.48 0.98 -19.66
C LEU A 28 -4.54 0.21 -18.72
N PHE A 29 -3.26 0.61 -18.66
CA PHE A 29 -2.28 0.02 -17.75
C PHE A 29 -2.67 0.21 -16.27
N ILE A 30 -3.02 1.42 -15.85
CA ILE A 30 -3.48 1.68 -14.47
C ILE A 30 -4.75 0.88 -14.16
N ARG A 31 -5.69 0.79 -15.12
CA ARG A 31 -6.89 -0.04 -14.97
C ARG A 31 -6.54 -1.52 -14.78
N GLN A 32 -5.57 -2.04 -15.51
CA GLN A 32 -5.07 -3.42 -15.35
C GLN A 32 -4.41 -3.62 -13.97
N VAL A 33 -3.55 -2.70 -13.52
CA VAL A 33 -2.90 -2.76 -12.20
C VAL A 33 -3.93 -2.78 -11.08
N VAL A 34 -4.97 -1.94 -11.14
CA VAL A 34 -6.05 -1.93 -10.14
C VAL A 34 -6.84 -3.24 -10.12
N VAL A 35 -7.07 -3.86 -11.29
CA VAL A 35 -7.72 -5.17 -11.38
C VAL A 35 -6.88 -6.25 -10.73
N GLU A 36 -5.56 -6.23 -10.94
CA GLU A 36 -4.65 -7.22 -10.34
C GLU A 36 -4.48 -7.00 -8.83
N LEU A 37 -4.38 -5.74 -8.38
CA LEU A 37 -4.32 -5.41 -6.95
C LEU A 37 -5.60 -5.81 -6.19
N ARG A 38 -6.76 -5.92 -6.84
CA ARG A 38 -7.96 -6.49 -6.22
C ARG A 38 -7.89 -8.00 -6.02
N LYS A 39 -6.99 -8.70 -6.71
CA LYS A 39 -6.72 -10.14 -6.50
C LYS A 39 -5.75 -10.39 -5.35
N VAL A 40 -5.04 -9.36 -4.89
CA VAL A 40 -4.28 -9.45 -3.65
C VAL A 40 -5.30 -9.70 -2.54
N ILE A 41 -5.20 -10.87 -1.94
CA ILE A 41 -6.03 -11.26 -0.80
C ILE A 41 -5.65 -10.31 0.33
N TRP A 42 -6.50 -9.29 0.55
CA TRP A 42 -6.31 -8.39 1.67
C TRP A 42 -6.56 -9.21 2.93
N PRO A 43 -5.53 -9.36 3.78
CA PRO A 43 -5.61 -10.22 4.95
C PRO A 43 -6.76 -9.77 5.83
N THR A 44 -7.45 -10.72 6.45
CA THR A 44 -8.54 -10.38 7.35
C THR A 44 -7.99 -9.64 8.56
N ARG A 45 -8.77 -8.71 9.15
CA ARG A 45 -8.34 -7.94 10.34
C ARG A 45 -7.83 -8.84 11.47
N LYS A 46 -8.39 -10.05 11.58
CA LYS A 46 -7.99 -11.06 12.57
C LYS A 46 -6.59 -11.61 12.31
N GLU A 47 -6.24 -11.93 11.07
CA GLU A 47 -4.90 -12.37 10.70
C GLU A 47 -3.86 -11.29 11.00
N LEU A 48 -4.15 -10.03 10.63
CA LEU A 48 -3.24 -8.91 10.87
C LEU A 48 -2.97 -8.72 12.37
N ILE A 49 -4.02 -8.80 13.20
CA ILE A 49 -3.90 -8.71 14.65
C ILE A 49 -3.06 -9.88 15.19
N ASN A 50 -3.32 -11.11 14.74
CA ASN A 50 -2.55 -12.28 15.18
C ASN A 50 -1.06 -12.14 14.87
N TYR A 51 -0.71 -11.71 13.64
CA TYR A 51 0.69 -11.49 13.27
C TYR A 51 1.34 -10.38 14.11
N THR A 52 0.61 -9.29 14.35
CA THR A 52 1.11 -8.19 15.19
C THR A 52 1.34 -8.62 16.64
N ILE A 53 0.43 -9.42 17.21
CA ILE A 53 0.56 -9.96 18.58
C ILE A 53 1.79 -10.85 18.71
N VAL A 54 2.02 -11.75 17.74
CA VAL A 54 3.19 -12.64 17.76
C VAL A 54 4.49 -11.82 17.73
N VAL A 55 4.54 -10.77 16.89
CA VAL A 55 5.72 -9.88 16.82
C VAL A 55 5.91 -9.13 18.14
N VAL A 56 4.87 -8.55 18.72
CA VAL A 56 4.94 -7.83 20.00
C VAL A 56 5.41 -8.76 21.12
N PHE A 57 4.86 -9.97 21.20
CA PHE A 57 5.27 -10.98 22.17
C PHE A 57 6.76 -11.34 22.00
N PHE A 58 7.21 -11.57 20.78
CA PHE A 58 8.61 -11.90 20.50
C PHE A 58 9.57 -10.76 20.87
N VAL A 59 9.21 -9.51 20.56
CA VAL A 59 10.00 -8.32 20.91
C VAL A 59 10.10 -8.17 22.44
N LEU A 60 9.00 -8.35 23.17
CA LEU A 60 9.00 -8.30 24.63
C LEU A 60 9.86 -9.41 25.24
N LEU A 61 9.77 -10.63 24.71
CA LEU A 61 10.58 -11.75 25.16
C LEU A 61 12.07 -11.50 24.94
N MET A 62 12.46 -11.08 23.74
CA MET A 62 13.85 -10.74 23.41
C MET A 62 14.35 -9.58 24.27
N SER A 63 13.56 -8.52 24.43
CA SER A 63 13.90 -7.40 25.30
C SER A 63 14.12 -7.83 26.75
N GLY A 64 13.31 -8.75 27.26
CA GLY A 64 13.48 -9.30 28.61
C GLY A 64 14.76 -10.11 28.76
N ILE A 65 15.05 -10.99 27.79
CA ILE A 65 16.29 -11.79 27.79
C ILE A 65 17.53 -10.89 27.72
N ILE A 66 17.54 -9.91 26.82
CA ILE A 66 18.65 -8.95 26.68
C ILE A 66 18.84 -8.18 27.99
N ALA A 67 17.76 -7.66 28.59
CA ALA A 67 17.84 -6.94 29.87
C ALA A 67 18.41 -7.80 31.01
N VAL A 68 18.07 -9.10 31.04
CA VAL A 68 18.66 -10.05 32.00
C VAL A 68 20.14 -10.23 31.73
N TYR A 69 20.55 -10.42 30.48
CA TYR A 69 21.96 -10.51 30.12
C TYR A 69 22.73 -9.25 30.53
N ASP A 70 22.22 -8.06 30.18
CA ASP A 70 22.84 -6.79 30.54
C ASP A 70 23.01 -6.65 32.06
N PHE A 71 22.02 -7.08 32.84
CA PHE A 71 22.09 -7.06 34.31
C PHE A 71 23.16 -8.02 34.84
N VAL A 72 23.21 -9.25 34.31
CA VAL A 72 24.21 -10.26 34.69
C VAL A 72 25.61 -9.81 34.34
N PHE A 73 25.82 -9.30 33.12
CA PHE A 73 27.11 -8.75 32.68
C PHE A 73 27.53 -7.57 33.54
N THR A 74 26.63 -6.63 33.81
CA THR A 74 26.93 -5.47 34.67
C THR A 74 27.37 -5.92 36.07
N ARG A 75 26.63 -6.84 36.69
CA ARG A 75 26.99 -7.39 38.01
C ARG A 75 28.31 -8.17 37.98
N GLY A 76 28.54 -8.97 36.93
CA GLY A 76 29.75 -9.77 36.78
C GLY A 76 31.01 -8.92 36.56
N VAL A 77 30.92 -7.92 35.69
CA VAL A 77 32.02 -6.98 35.43
C VAL A 77 32.32 -6.16 36.69
N LEU A 78 31.30 -5.65 37.38
CA LEU A 78 31.51 -4.93 38.65
C LEU A 78 32.14 -5.81 39.73
N PHE A 79 31.87 -7.12 39.75
CA PHE A 79 32.50 -8.04 40.69
C PHE A 79 33.97 -8.36 40.35
N ILE A 80 34.31 -8.35 39.06
CA ILE A 80 35.67 -8.67 38.58
C ILE A 80 36.59 -7.44 38.65
N PHE A 81 36.07 -6.25 38.31
CA PHE A 81 36.85 -5.01 38.19
C PHE A 81 36.62 -4.01 39.34
N GLY A 82 35.61 -4.24 40.19
CA GLY A 82 35.42 -3.51 41.45
C GLY A 82 36.18 -4.19 42.58
#